data_AF-Q84BX7-F1
#
_entry.id   AF-Q84BX7-F1
#
_cell.length_a   1.000
_cell.length_b   1.000
_cell.length_c   1.000
_cell.angle_alpha   90.00
_cell.angle_beta   90.00
_cell.angle_gamma   90.00
#
_symmetry.space_group_name_H-M   'P 1'
#
loop_
_entity.id
_entity.type
_entity.pdbx_description
1 polymer ?
#
loop_
_entity_poly.entity_id
_entity_poly.type
_entity_poly.pdbx_seq_one_letter_code
_entity_poly.pdbx_strand_id
1 'polypeptide(L)'
;PDVDISQPLGLVVLSDGETWFDHLGVCAAIDAAINNGRIVPVAVLGIDNINEHERTEILGGRSKLIKDIAGHLLPMIRAEQPQRQWADRSRTVLAGQSLGGISALMGARYAPETFGLVLSHSPSMWWTPERTSR
;
A
#
# COMPACT_ATOMS: atom_id res chain seq x y z
N PRO A 1 1.65 -17.64 -3.44
CA PRO A 1 1.46 -19.07 -3.07
C PRO A 1 0.38 -19.22 -2.00
N ASP A 2 -0.21 -20.41 -1.85
CA ASP A 2 -1.14 -20.67 -0.74
C ASP A 2 -0.41 -20.56 0.61
N VAL A 3 -1.05 -19.87 1.55
CA VAL A 3 -0.52 -19.64 2.90
C VAL A 3 -1.50 -20.25 3.90
N ASP A 4 -0.97 -21.03 4.84
CA ASP A 4 -1.75 -21.60 5.93
C ASP A 4 -2.56 -20.50 6.64
N ILE A 5 -3.83 -20.79 6.93
CA ILE A 5 -4.76 -19.82 7.50
C ILE A 5 -4.39 -19.37 8.92
N SER A 6 -3.64 -20.20 9.64
CA SER A 6 -3.08 -19.93 10.97
C SER A 6 -1.77 -19.15 10.95
N GLN A 7 -1.09 -19.05 9.80
CA GLN A 7 0.14 -18.27 9.70
C GLN A 7 -0.20 -16.78 9.61
N PRO A 8 0.42 -15.91 10.45
CA PRO A 8 0.20 -14.47 10.36
C PRO A 8 0.60 -13.91 9.00
N LEU A 9 -0.39 -13.43 8.23
CA LEU A 9 -0.22 -12.87 6.90
C LEU A 9 0.07 -11.37 6.98
N GLY A 10 1.23 -10.94 6.48
CA GLY A 10 1.54 -9.52 6.34
C GLY A 10 0.68 -8.86 5.25
N LEU A 11 0.74 -7.54 5.15
CA LEU A 11 0.00 -6.77 4.15
C LEU A 11 0.90 -5.70 3.53
N VAL A 12 0.93 -5.64 2.20
CA VAL A 12 1.56 -4.55 1.45
C VAL A 12 0.48 -3.82 0.68
N VAL A 13 0.25 -2.55 1.02
CA VAL A 13 -0.60 -1.64 0.26
C VAL A 13 0.27 -0.89 -0.74
N LEU A 14 -0.06 -0.97 -2.02
CA LEU A 14 0.68 -0.34 -3.13
C LEU A 14 -0.20 0.71 -3.82
N SER A 15 0.29 1.93 -3.93
CA SER A 15 -0.26 2.88 -4.91
C SER A 15 0.12 2.47 -6.33
N ASP A 16 -0.57 3.03 -7.33
CA ASP A 16 -0.34 2.73 -8.75
C ASP A 16 -0.61 1.25 -9.06
N GLY A 17 -1.69 0.70 -8.47
CA GLY A 17 -2.07 -0.70 -8.57
C GLY A 17 -2.22 -1.16 -10.02
N GLU A 18 -2.81 -0.34 -10.88
CA GLU A 18 -2.97 -0.59 -12.30
C GLU A 18 -1.62 -0.87 -12.98
N THR A 19 -0.56 -0.16 -12.57
CA THR A 19 0.78 -0.38 -13.11
C THR A 19 1.40 -1.67 -12.56
N TRP A 20 1.34 -1.88 -11.24
CA TRP A 20 2.00 -3.02 -10.60
C TRP A 20 1.36 -4.36 -10.96
N PHE A 21 0.03 -4.41 -11.02
CA PHE A 21 -0.71 -5.63 -11.30
C PHE A 21 -0.79 -5.89 -12.81
N ASP A 22 -1.10 -4.89 -13.64
CA ASP A 22 -1.40 -5.13 -15.06
C ASP A 22 -0.16 -5.11 -15.96
N HIS A 23 0.93 -4.47 -15.53
CA HIS A 23 2.11 -4.26 -16.38
C HIS A 23 3.41 -4.84 -15.83
N LEU A 24 3.57 -4.90 -14.50
CA LEU A 24 4.84 -5.28 -13.87
C LEU A 24 4.82 -6.67 -13.21
N GLY A 25 3.68 -7.36 -13.20
CA GLY A 25 3.58 -8.73 -12.70
C GLY A 25 3.92 -8.87 -11.22
N VAL A 26 3.51 -7.91 -10.39
CA VAL A 26 3.89 -7.85 -8.97
C VAL A 26 3.58 -9.13 -8.20
N CYS A 27 2.45 -9.79 -8.49
CA CYS A 27 2.07 -11.04 -7.84
C CYS A 27 3.10 -12.15 -8.09
N ALA A 28 3.56 -12.31 -9.33
CA ALA A 28 4.57 -13.34 -9.65
C ALA A 28 5.92 -13.05 -8.98
N ALA A 29 6.30 -11.78 -8.90
CA ALA A 29 7.53 -11.38 -8.22
C ALA A 29 7.47 -11.62 -6.69
N ILE A 30 6.35 -11.29 -6.06
CA ILE A 30 6.11 -11.53 -4.62
C ILE A 30 6.05 -13.03 -4.34
N ASP A 31 5.34 -13.80 -5.17
CA ASP A 31 5.28 -15.26 -5.04
C ASP A 31 6.65 -15.90 -5.15
N ALA A 32 7.47 -15.48 -6.13
CA ALA A 32 8.85 -15.94 -6.25
C ALA A 32 9.69 -15.56 -5.03
N ALA A 33 9.51 -14.37 -4.45
CA ALA A 33 10.23 -13.95 -3.25
C ALA A 33 9.83 -14.77 -2.02
N ILE A 34 8.53 -15.08 -1.86
CA ILE A 34 8.01 -15.93 -0.77
C ILE A 34 8.52 -17.37 -0.93
N ASN A 35 8.39 -17.96 -2.12
CA ASN A 35 8.80 -19.35 -2.38
C ASN A 35 10.31 -19.57 -2.20
N ASN A 36 11.12 -18.53 -2.43
CA ASN A 36 12.56 -18.57 -2.19
C ASN A 36 12.97 -18.12 -0.77
N GLY A 37 12.01 -17.89 0.13
CA GLY A 37 12.27 -17.51 1.52
C GLY A 37 12.91 -16.12 1.69
N ARG A 38 12.86 -15.25 0.67
CA ARG A 38 13.44 -13.90 0.73
C ARG A 38 12.59 -12.95 1.55
N ILE A 39 11.27 -13.15 1.52
CA ILE A 39 10.30 -12.42 2.34
C ILE A 39 9.34 -13.40 3.00
N VAL A 40 8.76 -12.98 4.12
CA VAL A 40 7.64 -13.70 4.74
C VAL A 40 6.38 -13.57 3.89
N PRO A 41 5.37 -14.45 4.04
CA PRO A 41 4.12 -14.33 3.33
C PRO A 41 3.41 -13.00 3.59
N VAL A 42 2.94 -12.37 2.50
CA VAL A 42 2.20 -11.11 2.52
C VAL A 42 1.03 -11.18 1.54
N ALA A 43 -0.10 -10.57 1.90
CA ALA A 43 -1.11 -10.14 0.94
C ALA A 43 -0.67 -8.83 0.29
N VAL A 44 -1.10 -8.60 -0.95
CA VAL A 44 -0.84 -7.35 -1.68
C VAL A 44 -2.18 -6.70 -2.03
N LEU A 45 -2.36 -5.44 -1.66
CA LEU A 45 -3.52 -4.62 -2.01
C LEU A 45 -3.06 -3.48 -2.92
N GLY A 46 -3.51 -3.50 -4.19
CA GLY A 46 -3.33 -2.39 -5.11
C GLY A 46 -4.40 -1.32 -4.90
N ILE A 47 -3.99 -0.05 -4.91
CA ILE A 47 -4.88 1.10 -5.02
C ILE A 47 -4.70 1.68 -6.41
N ASP A 48 -5.71 1.47 -7.25
CA ASP A 48 -5.72 1.93 -8.63
C ASP A 48 -6.02 3.43 -8.71
N ASN A 49 -5.55 4.02 -9.80
CA ASN A 49 -6.02 5.31 -10.28
C ASN A 49 -6.47 5.17 -11.74
N ILE A 50 -7.45 5.97 -12.16
CA ILE A 50 -8.03 5.92 -13.49
C ILE A 50 -7.17 6.68 -14.50
N ASN A 51 -6.53 7.78 -14.06
CA ASN A 51 -5.69 8.62 -14.90
C ASN A 51 -4.77 9.52 -14.05
N GLU A 52 -3.83 10.21 -14.71
CA GLU A 52 -2.85 11.10 -14.06
C GLU A 52 -3.48 12.24 -13.24
N HIS A 53 -4.66 12.73 -13.62
CA HIS A 53 -5.34 13.77 -12.86
C HIS A 53 -5.80 13.22 -11.52
N GLU A 54 -6.55 12.12 -11.51
CA GLU A 54 -6.98 11.46 -10.28
C GLU A 54 -5.78 10.99 -9.44
N ARG A 55 -4.77 10.41 -10.08
CA ARG A 55 -3.52 10.01 -9.44
C ARG A 55 -2.90 11.15 -8.65
N THR A 56 -2.84 12.33 -9.26
CA THR A 56 -2.34 13.54 -8.61
C THR A 56 -3.24 13.97 -7.45
N GLU A 57 -4.56 13.89 -7.61
CA GLU A 57 -5.51 14.28 -6.56
C GLU A 57 -5.47 13.37 -5.34
N ILE A 58 -5.32 12.05 -5.53
CA ILE A 58 -5.36 11.07 -4.44
C ILE A 58 -3.96 10.87 -3.82
N LEU A 59 -2.88 10.93 -4.62
CA LEU A 59 -1.51 10.69 -4.16
C LEU A 59 -0.71 11.97 -3.87
N GLY A 60 -1.24 13.15 -4.20
CA GLY A 60 -0.57 14.45 -4.12
C GLY A 60 -0.31 14.98 -2.70
N GLY A 61 -0.09 14.11 -1.71
CA GLY A 61 0.24 14.50 -0.33
C GLY A 61 -0.97 14.88 0.53
N ARG A 62 -2.17 14.41 0.18
CA ARG A 62 -3.38 14.60 1.00
C ARG A 62 -3.55 13.44 1.99
N SER A 63 -3.95 13.74 3.24
CA SER A 63 -4.15 12.68 4.25
C SER A 63 -5.41 11.83 4.03
N LYS A 64 -6.33 12.27 3.16
CA LYS A 64 -7.66 11.65 3.01
C LYS A 64 -7.54 10.17 2.61
N LEU A 65 -6.80 9.87 1.55
CA LEU A 65 -6.60 8.49 1.09
C LEU A 65 -6.06 7.60 2.21
N ILE A 66 -5.06 8.06 2.95
CA ILE A 66 -4.44 7.29 4.03
C ILE A 66 -5.44 6.98 5.16
N LYS A 67 -6.23 7.97 5.56
CA LYS A 67 -7.27 7.79 6.59
C LYS A 67 -8.38 6.86 6.12
N ASP A 68 -8.76 6.95 4.85
CA ASP A 68 -9.80 6.10 4.27
C ASP A 68 -9.33 4.64 4.17
N ILE A 69 -8.08 4.42 3.74
CA ILE A 69 -7.48 3.07 3.72
C ILE A 69 -7.43 2.48 5.13
N ALA A 70 -6.87 3.23 6.09
CA ALA A 70 -6.65 2.74 7.44
C ALA A 70 -7.96 2.55 8.24
N GLY A 71 -8.90 3.49 8.10
CA GLY A 71 -10.13 3.53 8.90
C GLY A 71 -11.29 2.74 8.30
N HIS A 72 -11.29 2.47 7.00
CA HIS A 72 -12.42 1.83 6.32
C HIS A 72 -12.01 0.63 5.48
N LEU A 73 -11.09 0.79 4.54
CA LEU A 73 -10.78 -0.26 3.56
C LEU A 73 -10.13 -1.49 4.21
N LEU A 74 -9.07 -1.30 4.99
CA LEU A 74 -8.39 -2.43 5.63
C LEU A 74 -9.26 -3.15 6.67
N PRO A 75 -10.03 -2.45 7.53
CA PRO A 75 -11.01 -3.11 8.38
C PRO A 75 -12.04 -3.93 7.60
N MET A 76 -12.56 -3.41 6.48
CA MET A 76 -13.52 -4.12 5.62
C MET A 76 -12.91 -5.41 5.06
N ILE A 77 -11.75 -5.33 4.40
CA ILE A 77 -11.05 -6.49 3.81
C ILE A 77 -10.77 -7.56 4.87
N ARG A 78 -10.34 -7.15 6.07
CA ARG A 78 -10.08 -8.08 7.18
C ARG A 78 -11.37 -8.75 7.68
N ALA A 79 -12.48 -8.00 7.75
CA ALA A 79 -13.78 -8.52 8.16
C ALA A 79 -14.36 -9.53 7.16
N GLU A 80 -14.07 -9.37 5.86
CA GLU A 80 -14.45 -10.32 4.81
C GLU A 80 -13.68 -11.65 4.89
N GLN A 81 -12.58 -11.70 5.65
CA GLN A 81 -11.73 -12.87 5.82
C GLN A 81 -11.58 -13.23 7.31
N PRO A 82 -12.68 -13.54 8.02
CA PRO A 82 -12.68 -13.66 9.49
C PRO A 82 -11.85 -14.84 10.01
N GLN A 83 -11.61 -15.85 9.17
CA GLN A 83 -10.78 -16.99 9.54
C GLN A 83 -9.29 -16.73 9.36
N ARG A 84 -8.89 -15.69 8.62
CA ARG A 84 -7.50 -15.39 8.31
C ARG A 84 -6.80 -14.73 9.49
N GLN A 85 -5.66 -15.28 9.90
CA GLN A 85 -4.79 -14.59 10.85
C GLN A 85 -3.98 -13.50 10.14
N TRP A 86 -4.37 -12.24 10.33
CA TRP A 86 -3.60 -11.09 9.86
C TRP A 86 -2.48 -10.76 10.84
N ALA A 87 -1.29 -10.46 10.31
CA ALA A 87 -0.21 -9.92 11.12
C ALA A 87 -0.54 -8.51 11.62
N ASP A 88 0.11 -8.10 12.71
CA ASP A 88 -0.04 -6.76 13.27
C ASP A 88 0.62 -5.68 12.38
N ARG A 89 0.57 -4.43 12.85
CA ARG A 89 1.10 -3.28 12.12
C ARG A 89 2.59 -3.41 11.75
N SER A 90 3.39 -4.19 12.48
CA SER A 90 4.82 -4.41 12.19
C SER A 90 5.06 -5.11 10.85
N ARG A 91 4.03 -5.74 10.26
CA ARG A 91 4.06 -6.35 8.92
C ARG A 91 3.02 -5.75 7.98
N THR A 92 2.52 -4.56 8.30
CA THR A 92 1.62 -3.80 7.43
C THR A 92 2.41 -2.63 6.84
N VAL A 93 2.63 -2.70 5.53
CA VAL A 93 3.46 -1.78 4.76
C VAL A 93 2.57 -0.91 3.88
N LEU A 94 2.80 0.40 3.87
CA LEU A 94 2.36 1.26 2.78
C LEU A 94 3.56 1.60 1.88
N ALA A 95 3.43 1.30 0.59
CA ALA A 95 4.51 1.42 -0.38
C ALA A 95 4.07 2.20 -1.62
N GLY A 96 4.98 3.00 -2.18
CA GLY A 96 4.71 3.76 -3.39
C GLY A 96 5.93 4.47 -3.95
N GLN A 97 5.80 4.96 -5.18
CA GLN A 97 6.84 5.70 -5.90
C GLN A 97 6.39 7.11 -6.29
N SER A 98 7.32 8.08 -6.40
CA SER A 98 6.98 9.45 -6.82
C SER A 98 5.92 10.07 -5.89
N LEU A 99 4.74 10.47 -6.39
CA LEU A 99 3.61 10.92 -5.56
C LEU A 99 3.12 9.83 -4.59
N GLY A 100 3.10 8.58 -5.04
CA GLY A 100 2.87 7.41 -4.17
C GLY A 100 3.89 7.31 -3.05
N GLY A 101 5.14 7.71 -3.29
CA GLY A 101 6.19 7.74 -2.28
C GLY A 101 5.92 8.77 -1.17
N ILE A 102 5.36 9.94 -1.51
CA ILE A 102 4.89 10.92 -0.52
C ILE A 102 3.71 10.33 0.26
N SER A 103 2.73 9.76 -0.44
CA SER A 103 1.57 9.11 0.19
C SER A 103 1.98 8.00 1.15
N ALA A 104 3.01 7.23 0.80
CA ALA A 104 3.58 6.23 1.68
C ALA A 104 4.09 6.84 2.99
N LEU A 105 4.86 7.93 2.93
CA LEU A 105 5.34 8.67 4.11
C LEU A 105 4.18 9.26 4.93
N MET A 106 3.10 9.67 4.28
CA MET A 106 1.89 10.13 4.97
C MET A 106 1.24 9.02 5.78
N GLY A 107 1.39 7.74 5.39
CA GLY A 107 1.01 6.57 6.18
C GLY A 107 1.60 6.58 7.60
N ALA A 108 2.91 6.78 7.71
CA ALA A 108 3.59 6.85 9.00
C ALA A 108 3.12 8.03 9.87
N ARG A 109 2.68 9.12 9.25
CA ARG A 109 2.23 10.33 9.97
C ARG A 109 0.76 10.25 10.41
N TYR A 110 -0.11 9.75 9.54
CA TYR A 110 -1.57 9.86 9.73
C TYR A 110 -2.24 8.54 10.11
N ALA A 111 -1.56 7.40 9.98
CA ALA A 111 -2.05 6.11 10.40
C ALA A 111 -0.94 5.19 10.96
N PRO A 112 -0.12 5.65 11.94
CA PRO A 112 0.99 4.86 12.51
C PRO A 112 0.51 3.59 13.23
N GLU A 113 -0.73 3.57 13.73
CA GLU A 113 -1.34 2.39 14.36
C GLU A 113 -1.68 1.30 13.34
N THR A 114 -1.78 1.65 12.06
CA THR A 114 -2.08 0.72 10.96
C THR A 114 -0.81 0.33 10.23
N PHE A 115 0.00 1.30 9.81
CA PHE A 115 1.21 1.08 9.03
C PHE A 115 2.44 1.19 9.94
N GLY A 116 2.97 0.04 10.36
CA GLY A 116 4.24 -0.01 11.11
C GLY A 116 5.46 0.13 10.21
N LEU A 117 5.29 0.00 8.89
CA LEU A 117 6.35 0.11 7.89
C LEU A 117 5.91 0.97 6.71
N VAL A 118 6.85 1.71 6.13
CA VAL A 118 6.64 2.53 4.93
C VAL A 118 7.81 2.32 3.97
N LEU A 119 7.50 2.11 2.69
CA LEU A 119 8.50 2.08 1.60
C LEU A 119 8.23 3.24 0.65
N SER A 120 9.14 4.21 0.63
CA SER A 120 9.02 5.42 -0.18
C SER A 120 10.12 5.47 -1.22
N HIS A 121 9.78 5.22 -2.48
CA HIS A 121 10.73 5.19 -3.59
C HIS A 121 10.68 6.51 -4.37
N SER A 122 11.82 7.18 -4.52
CA SER A 122 11.94 8.45 -5.24
C SER A 122 10.79 9.42 -4.95
N PRO A 123 10.48 9.71 -3.67
CA PRO A 123 9.33 10.53 -3.34
C PRO A 123 9.44 11.91 -3.98
N SER A 124 8.33 12.40 -4.52
CA SER A 124 8.27 13.72 -5.17
C SER A 124 8.28 14.85 -4.13
N MET A 125 9.32 14.96 -3.30
CA MET A 125 9.42 15.90 -2.18
C MET A 125 9.36 17.38 -2.58
N TRP A 126 9.46 17.66 -3.88
CA TRP A 126 9.25 18.97 -4.51
C TRP A 126 7.77 19.30 -4.74
N TRP A 127 6.88 18.32 -4.63
CA TRP A 127 5.44 18.47 -4.82
C TRP A 127 4.80 19.16 -3.63
N THR A 128 3.93 20.12 -3.90
CA THR A 128 3.06 20.75 -2.90
C THR A 128 1.60 20.58 -3.32
N PRO A 129 0.68 20.21 -2.40
CA PRO A 129 -0.74 20.09 -2.70
C PRO A 129 -1.40 21.38 -3.22
N GLU A 130 -0.70 22.52 -3.06
CA GLU A 130 -1.14 23.88 -3.36
C GLU A 130 -0.40 24.51 -4.57
N ARG A 131 -0.01 23.74 -5.59
CA ARG A 131 0.24 24.35 -6.90
C ARG A 131 -1.11 24.66 -7.58
N THR A 132 -1.74 25.77 -7.18
CA THR A 132 -2.47 26.55 -8.18
C THR A 132 -1.48 26.88 -9.28
N SER A 133 -1.80 26.52 -10.51
CA SER A 133 -1.06 26.94 -11.70
C SER A 133 -0.77 28.44 -11.58
N ARG A 134 0.51 28.80 -11.59
CA ARG A 134 0.92 30.17 -11.95
C ARG A 134 0.73 30.32 -13.45
#